data_AF-A0A7S2Y711-F1
#
_entry.id   AF-A0A7S2Y711-F1
#
_cell.length_a   1.000
_cell.length_b   1.000
_cell.length_c   1.000
_cell.angle_alpha   90.00
_cell.angle_beta   90.00
_cell.angle_gamma   90.00
#
_symmetry.space_group_name_H-M   'P 1'
#
loop_
_entity.id
_entity.type
_entity.pdbx_description
1 polymer ?
#
loop_
_entity_poly.entity_id
_entity_poly.type
_entity_poly.pdbx_seq_one_letter_code
_entity_poly.pdbx_strand_id
1 'polypeptide(L)'
;MGDGWSAIRLQRLGVWNSENCEAFPATYELLRSLKIPLAVRGVCYARQAPGSGVQPHSDGRNFILTSHLGLRIPEECWIQVGDERRSWEEGKLTTLDTSFTHSTGNPSKEDRHVLIIDFWHPELTEAERAALDFVYDLRNKFESGLIPFRKPRSMEPEGEGLAGLWKSITGSE
;
A
#
# COMPACT_ATOMS: atom_id res chain seq x y z
N MET A 1 -11.18 3.81 10.38
CA MET A 1 -9.90 4.34 10.90
C MET A 1 -10.11 4.60 12.37
N GLY A 2 -9.28 4.03 13.25
CA GLY A 2 -9.41 4.26 14.70
C GLY A 2 -9.15 5.72 15.04
N ASP A 3 -9.81 6.21 16.08
CA ASP A 3 -9.58 7.57 16.58
C ASP A 3 -8.10 7.76 16.96
N GLY A 4 -7.57 8.98 16.79
CA GLY A 4 -6.22 9.32 17.23
C GLY A 4 -5.07 8.98 16.26
N TRP A 5 -5.34 8.46 15.07
CA TRP A 5 -4.30 8.18 14.06
C TRP A 5 -4.14 9.31 13.04
N SER A 6 -2.90 9.69 12.72
CA SER A 6 -2.58 10.68 11.68
C SER A 6 -1.23 10.37 11.01
N ALA A 7 -1.03 10.83 9.76
CA ALA A 7 0.22 10.59 9.05
C ALA A 7 0.65 11.75 8.14
N ILE A 8 1.96 12.00 8.09
CA ILE A 8 2.64 12.83 7.08
C ILE A 8 3.25 11.89 6.05
N ARG A 9 2.83 12.01 4.79
CA ARG A 9 3.23 11.09 3.71
C ARG A 9 4.35 11.69 2.89
N LEU A 10 5.52 11.05 2.92
CA LEU A 10 6.62 11.38 2.01
C LEU A 10 6.34 10.81 0.62
N GLN A 11 5.78 9.60 0.55
CA GLN A 11 5.37 8.97 -0.69
C GLN A 11 3.96 8.39 -0.54
N ARG A 12 3.13 8.50 -1.58
CA ARG A 12 1.82 7.86 -1.66
C ARG A 12 1.50 7.56 -3.12
N LEU A 13 0.93 6.39 -3.39
CA LEU A 13 0.56 5.98 -4.75
C LEU A 13 1.76 5.99 -5.72
N GLY A 14 2.95 5.64 -5.23
CA GLY A 14 4.22 5.69 -5.97
C GLY A 14 4.79 7.09 -6.22
N VAL A 15 4.11 8.15 -5.76
CA VAL A 15 4.51 9.54 -6.00
C VAL A 15 5.05 10.17 -4.71
N TRP A 16 6.22 10.81 -4.80
CA TRP A 16 6.80 11.59 -3.70
C TRP A 16 6.08 12.93 -3.57
N ASN A 17 5.73 13.32 -2.34
CA ASN A 17 5.17 14.62 -2.03
C ASN A 17 6.32 15.61 -1.82
N SER A 18 6.51 16.54 -2.77
CA SER A 18 7.65 17.48 -2.76
C SER A 18 7.73 18.32 -1.49
N GLU A 19 6.61 18.91 -1.05
CA GLU A 19 6.55 19.77 0.15
C GLU A 19 6.96 19.00 1.41
N ASN A 20 6.41 17.80 1.61
CA ASN A 20 6.80 16.96 2.75
C ASN A 20 8.25 16.47 2.63
N CYS A 21 8.74 16.17 1.42
CA CYS A 21 10.14 15.77 1.25
C CYS A 21 11.11 16.93 1.53
N GLU A 22 10.75 18.17 1.18
CA GLU A 22 11.51 19.37 1.52
C GLU A 22 11.55 19.63 3.03
N ALA A 23 10.48 19.28 3.75
CA ALA A 23 10.46 19.35 5.22
C ALA A 23 11.30 18.24 5.89
N PHE A 24 11.53 17.10 5.22
CA PHE A 24 12.31 15.97 5.73
C PHE A 24 13.43 15.52 4.76
N PRO A 25 14.37 16.41 4.39
CA PRO A 25 15.29 16.18 3.27
C PRO A 25 16.28 15.05 3.57
N ALA A 26 16.76 14.94 4.82
CA ALA A 26 17.68 13.88 5.22
C ALA A 26 17.04 12.49 5.10
N THR A 27 15.77 12.36 5.50
CA THR A 27 15.03 11.09 5.37
C THR A 27 14.76 10.76 3.91
N TYR A 28 14.35 11.75 3.12
CA TYR A 28 14.09 11.56 1.70
C TYR A 28 15.34 11.07 0.95
N GLU A 29 16.49 11.75 1.14
CA GLU A 29 17.74 11.36 0.51
C GLU A 29 18.25 10.00 1.00
N LEU A 30 18.13 9.70 2.30
CA LEU A 30 18.47 8.38 2.84
C LEU A 30 17.64 7.28 2.18
N LEU A 31 16.31 7.41 2.13
CA LEU A 31 15.43 6.41 1.54
C LEU A 31 15.76 6.15 0.06
N ARG A 32 16.10 7.21 -0.70
CA ARG A 32 16.55 7.08 -2.09
C ARG A 32 17.89 6.37 -2.21
N SER A 33 18.83 6.65 -1.31
CA SER A 33 20.16 6.03 -1.32
C SER A 33 20.12 4.52 -1.03
N LEU A 34 19.15 4.07 -0.23
CA LEU A 34 19.00 2.67 0.18
C LEU A 34 18.45 1.75 -0.92
N LYS A 35 17.92 2.32 -2.01
CA LYS A 35 17.35 1.57 -3.16
C LYS A 35 16.35 0.48 -2.75
N ILE A 36 15.55 0.75 -1.71
CA ILE A 36 14.47 -0.13 -1.27
C ILE A 36 13.47 -0.26 -2.43
N PRO A 37 12.97 -1.47 -2.76
CA PRO A 37 11.93 -1.66 -3.77
C PRO A 37 10.57 -1.21 -3.22
N LEU A 38 10.41 0.11 -3.04
CA LEU A 38 9.22 0.71 -2.46
C LEU A 38 7.97 0.33 -3.25
N ALA A 39 6.92 -0.04 -2.52
CA ALA A 39 5.63 -0.34 -3.09
C ALA A 39 4.78 0.92 -3.20
N VAL A 40 3.78 0.86 -4.09
CA VAL A 40 2.85 1.96 -4.38
C VAL A 40 2.13 2.55 -3.17
N ARG A 41 2.03 1.87 -2.03
CA ARG A 41 1.37 2.41 -0.82
C ARG A 41 2.20 3.54 -0.17
N GLY A 42 3.53 3.37 -0.17
CA GLY A 42 4.51 4.45 0.01
C GLY A 42 5.20 4.51 1.37
N VAL A 43 5.54 5.73 1.80
CA VAL A 43 6.35 6.02 2.98
C VAL A 43 5.71 7.14 3.77
N CYS A 44 5.51 6.95 5.07
CA CYS A 44 4.92 7.99 5.92
C CYS A 44 5.40 7.95 7.37
N TYR A 45 5.49 9.12 7.97
CA TYR A 45 5.52 9.24 9.43
C TYR A 45 4.10 9.06 9.95
N ALA A 46 3.89 8.10 10.84
CA ALA A 46 2.60 7.84 11.46
C ALA A 46 2.66 8.14 12.96
N ARG A 47 1.65 8.87 13.43
CA ARG A 47 1.40 9.17 14.84
C ARG A 47 0.16 8.41 15.31
N GLN A 48 0.25 7.83 16.50
CA GLN A 48 -0.91 7.33 17.24
C GLN A 48 -1.01 8.04 18.59
N ALA A 49 -2.14 8.72 18.82
CA ALA A 49 -2.41 9.52 20.00
C ALA A 49 -2.49 8.69 21.31
N PRO A 50 -2.34 9.32 22.49
CA PRO A 50 -2.57 8.68 23.78
C PRO A 50 -3.93 8.01 23.89
N GLY A 51 -3.99 6.87 24.59
CA GLY A 51 -5.23 6.12 24.84
C GLY A 51 -5.95 5.62 23.58
N SER A 52 -5.27 5.53 22.44
CA SER A 52 -5.89 5.23 21.15
C SER A 52 -5.39 3.93 20.52
N GLY A 53 -6.07 3.46 19.48
CA GLY A 53 -5.81 2.17 18.85
C GLY A 53 -6.34 2.11 17.42
N VAL A 54 -5.73 1.26 16.60
CA VAL A 54 -6.32 0.90 15.30
C VAL A 54 -6.96 -0.47 15.45
N GLN A 55 -8.26 -0.55 15.13
CA GLN A 55 -9.04 -1.77 15.23
C GLN A 55 -8.50 -2.88 14.30
N PRO A 56 -8.76 -4.16 14.61
CA PRO A 56 -8.35 -5.28 13.75
C PRO A 56 -8.82 -5.12 12.31
N HIS A 57 -7.87 -5.18 11.37
CA HIS A 57 -8.12 -5.11 9.92
C HIS A 57 -7.02 -5.82 9.14
N SER A 58 -7.23 -6.01 7.84
CA SER A 58 -6.22 -6.50 6.89
C SER A 58 -6.18 -5.55 5.70
N ASP A 59 -5.00 -5.38 5.12
CA ASP A 59 -4.82 -4.57 3.92
C ASP A 59 -5.17 -5.32 2.63
N GLY A 60 -5.45 -6.62 2.72
CA GLY A 60 -5.88 -7.45 1.59
C GLY A 60 -4.86 -7.59 0.45
N ARG A 61 -3.56 -7.42 0.75
CA ARG A 61 -2.47 -7.43 -0.24
C ARG A 61 -1.24 -8.12 0.34
N ASN A 62 -0.98 -9.36 -0.09
CA ASN A 62 0.19 -10.15 0.35
C ASN A 62 1.47 -9.86 -0.44
N PHE A 63 1.38 -9.10 -1.53
CA PHE A 63 2.53 -8.69 -2.35
C PHE A 63 3.23 -7.42 -1.81
N ILE A 64 2.80 -6.89 -0.66
CA ILE A 64 3.44 -5.75 0.02
C ILE A 64 3.78 -6.17 1.45
N LEU A 65 5.03 -5.94 1.86
CA LEU A 65 5.44 -5.98 3.25
C LEU A 65 5.58 -4.56 3.80
N THR A 66 5.38 -4.43 5.11
CA THR A 66 5.37 -3.14 5.81
C THR A 66 6.41 -3.16 6.91
N SER A 67 7.33 -2.21 6.88
CA SER A 67 8.28 -2.01 7.99
C SER A 67 7.96 -0.75 8.77
N HIS A 68 7.94 -0.86 10.10
CA HIS A 68 7.84 0.27 11.02
C HIS A 68 9.20 0.48 11.70
N LEU A 69 9.84 1.62 11.45
CA LEU A 69 10.98 2.08 12.26
C LEU A 69 10.44 2.81 13.50
N GLY A 70 10.80 2.36 14.70
CA GLY A 70 10.44 3.04 15.94
C GLY A 70 11.17 4.38 16.06
N LEU A 71 10.43 5.49 16.24
CA LEU A 71 11.02 6.83 16.38
C LEU A 71 10.86 7.37 17.81
N ARG A 72 9.63 7.31 18.33
CA ARG A 72 9.30 7.59 19.73
C ARG A 72 8.28 6.57 20.18
N ILE A 73 8.65 5.69 21.10
CA ILE A 73 7.80 4.57 21.52
C ILE A 73 7.58 4.64 23.04
N PRO A 74 6.44 5.20 23.49
CA PRO A 74 6.04 5.13 24.88
C PRO A 74 5.88 3.68 25.36
N GLU A 75 5.99 3.47 26.67
CA GLU A 75 5.77 2.17 27.29
C GLU A 75 4.38 1.61 26.95
N GLU A 76 4.29 0.27 26.95
CA GLU A 76 3.05 -0.49 26.72
C GLU A 76 2.42 -0.32 25.32
N CYS A 77 3.03 0.44 24.40
CA CYS A 77 2.61 0.48 23.00
C CYS A 77 2.81 -0.88 22.33
N TRP A 78 1.83 -1.32 21.53
CA TRP A 78 1.88 -2.64 20.90
C TRP A 78 1.28 -2.65 19.49
N ILE A 79 1.74 -3.63 18.71
CA ILE A 79 1.14 -4.12 17.48
C ILE A 79 0.90 -5.62 17.59
N GLN A 80 -0.25 -6.06 17.10
CA GLN A 80 -0.58 -7.47 17.01
C GLN A 80 -0.83 -7.82 15.55
N VAL A 81 -0.22 -8.90 15.07
CA VAL A 81 -0.38 -9.45 13.72
C VAL A 81 -0.67 -10.94 13.86
N GLY A 82 -1.88 -11.35 13.46
CA GLY A 82 -2.39 -12.68 13.81
C GLY A 82 -2.38 -12.90 15.32
N ASP A 83 -1.71 -13.97 15.74
CA ASP A 83 -1.60 -14.36 17.15
C ASP A 83 -0.38 -13.77 17.87
N GLU A 84 0.50 -13.06 17.14
CA GLU A 84 1.72 -12.51 17.71
C GLU A 84 1.56 -11.03 18.05
N ARG A 85 1.80 -10.68 19.32
CA ARG A 85 1.84 -9.30 19.80
C ARG A 85 3.26 -8.91 20.17
N ARG A 86 3.71 -7.76 19.67
CA ARG A 86 5.03 -7.18 19.96
C ARG A 86 4.93 -5.68 20.24
N SER A 87 5.95 -5.16 20.90
CA SER A 87 6.20 -3.72 21.00
C SER A 87 7.27 -3.30 20.00
N TRP A 88 7.24 -2.03 19.59
CA TRP A 88 8.34 -1.44 18.83
C TRP A 88 9.51 -1.12 19.75
N GLU A 89 10.70 -1.02 19.17
CA GLU A 89 11.88 -0.50 19.83
C GLU A 89 12.37 0.73 19.05
N GLU A 90 12.76 1.80 19.76
CA GLU A 90 13.31 2.99 19.14
C GLU A 90 14.60 2.67 18.37
N GLY A 91 14.70 3.20 17.14
CA GLY A 91 15.82 2.94 16.24
C GLY A 91 15.83 1.57 15.57
N LYS A 92 14.84 0.70 15.85
CA LYS A 92 14.74 -0.64 15.23
C LYS A 92 13.56 -0.77 14.29
N LEU A 93 13.73 -1.63 13.28
CA LEU A 93 12.67 -2.00 12.35
C LEU A 93 11.86 -3.17 12.90
N THR A 94 10.54 -3.05 12.78
CA THR A 94 9.58 -4.15 12.92
C THR A 94 8.91 -4.35 11.57
N THR A 95 9.22 -5.46 10.90
CA THR A 95 8.62 -5.81 9.61
C THR A 95 7.44 -6.75 9.82
N LEU A 96 6.34 -6.48 9.13
CA LEU A 96 5.12 -7.26 9.21
C LEU A 96 4.50 -7.45 7.82
N ASP A 97 3.80 -8.57 7.68
CA ASP A 97 2.87 -8.79 6.58
C ASP A 97 1.47 -8.30 7.00
N THR A 98 1.04 -7.16 6.43
CA THR A 98 -0.27 -6.57 6.74
C THR A 98 -1.44 -7.20 5.98
N SER A 99 -1.18 -8.25 5.18
CA SER A 99 -2.24 -9.10 4.63
C SER A 99 -2.90 -9.95 5.72
N PHE A 100 -2.19 -10.24 6.81
CA PHE A 100 -2.77 -10.81 8.02
C PHE A 100 -3.55 -9.76 8.80
N THR A 101 -4.57 -10.21 9.54
CA THR A 101 -5.31 -9.35 10.46
C THR A 101 -4.36 -8.76 11.49
N HIS A 102 -4.38 -7.43 11.63
CA HIS A 102 -3.51 -6.72 12.54
C HIS A 102 -4.23 -5.53 13.20
N SER A 103 -3.76 -5.16 14.39
CA SER A 103 -4.27 -4.06 15.20
C SER A 103 -3.13 -3.42 16.01
N THR A 104 -3.35 -2.19 16.50
CA THR A 104 -2.37 -1.51 17.35
C THR A 104 -3.05 -0.86 18.55
N GLY A 105 -2.27 -0.66 19.61
CA GLY A 105 -2.68 0.11 20.78
C GLY A 105 -1.58 1.02 21.29
N ASN A 106 -1.99 2.20 21.74
CA ASN A 106 -1.19 3.14 22.52
C ASN A 106 -1.96 3.45 23.82
N PRO A 107 -1.84 2.61 24.87
CA PRO A 107 -2.47 2.86 26.16
C PRO A 107 -1.76 3.95 26.97
N SER A 108 -0.61 4.45 26.50
CA SER A 108 0.19 5.45 27.19
C SER A 108 -0.46 6.84 27.20
N LYS A 109 0.21 7.79 27.88
CA LYS A 109 -0.17 9.21 27.94
C LYS A 109 0.55 10.07 26.88
N GLU A 110 1.35 9.47 26.02
CA GLU A 110 2.19 10.16 25.04
C GLU A 110 1.92 9.69 23.61
N ASP A 111 2.26 10.53 22.63
CA ASP A 111 2.16 10.15 21.21
C ASP A 111 3.23 9.11 20.84
N ARG A 112 2.80 8.03 20.17
CA ARG A 112 3.69 7.05 19.56
C ARG A 112 3.96 7.41 18.10
N HIS A 113 5.22 7.43 17.71
CA HIS A 113 5.66 7.79 16.36
C HIS A 113 6.49 6.67 15.71
N VAL A 114 6.14 6.32 14.48
CA VAL A 114 6.90 5.38 13.64
C VAL A 114 7.07 5.95 12.23
N LEU A 115 8.14 5.56 11.54
CA LEU A 115 8.24 5.70 10.08
C LEU A 115 7.79 4.38 9.45
N ILE A 116 6.71 4.43 8.68
CA ILE A 116 6.17 3.30 7.93
C ILE A 116 6.78 3.32 6.52
N ILE A 117 7.30 2.18 6.10
CA ILE A 117 7.92 1.96 4.79
C ILE A 117 7.29 0.72 4.17
N ASP A 118 6.55 0.92 3.08
CA ASP A 118 5.95 -0.16 2.32
C ASP A 118 6.84 -0.54 1.14
N PHE A 119 7.13 -1.83 1.00
CA PHE A 119 7.98 -2.35 -0.05
C PHE A 119 7.43 -3.65 -0.61
N TRP A 120 7.78 -3.95 -1.85
CA TRP A 120 7.35 -5.15 -2.53
C TRP A 120 7.83 -6.40 -1.80
N HIS A 121 6.97 -7.41 -1.72
CA HIS A 121 7.36 -8.71 -1.17
C HIS A 121 8.60 -9.24 -1.91
N PRO A 122 9.63 -9.75 -1.19
CA PRO A 122 10.92 -10.08 -1.79
C PRO A 122 10.83 -11.22 -2.82
N GLU A 123 9.80 -12.06 -2.74
CA GLU A 123 9.57 -13.15 -3.70
C GLU A 123 8.95 -12.70 -5.02
N LEU A 124 8.55 -11.43 -5.15
CA LEU A 124 8.10 -10.91 -6.45
C LEU A 124 9.28 -10.76 -7.41
N THR A 125 9.09 -11.25 -8.62
CA THR A 125 9.98 -11.00 -9.75
C THR A 125 9.91 -9.54 -10.19
N GLU A 126 10.90 -9.09 -10.95
CA GLU A 126 10.88 -7.75 -11.56
C GLU A 126 9.68 -7.55 -12.49
N ALA A 127 9.30 -8.58 -13.24
CA ALA A 127 8.15 -8.53 -14.13
C ALA A 127 6.82 -8.37 -13.35
N GLU A 128 6.66 -9.08 -12.23
CA GLU A 128 5.48 -8.94 -11.37
C GLU A 128 5.43 -7.56 -10.71
N ARG A 129 6.57 -7.04 -10.22
CA ARG A 129 6.65 -5.67 -9.69
C ARG A 129 6.24 -4.64 -10.75
N ALA A 130 6.79 -4.73 -11.96
CA ALA A 130 6.44 -3.84 -13.06
C ALA A 130 4.95 -3.93 -13.46
N ALA A 131 4.38 -5.14 -13.47
CA ALA A 131 2.95 -5.33 -13.73
C ALA A 131 2.08 -4.72 -12.63
N LEU A 132 2.44 -4.89 -11.35
CA LEU A 132 1.74 -4.30 -10.22
C LEU A 132 1.84 -2.77 -10.24
N ASP A 133 3.03 -2.21 -10.50
CA ASP A 133 3.21 -0.76 -10.68
C ASP A 133 2.30 -0.22 -11.78
N PHE A 134 2.25 -0.88 -12.94
CA PHE A 134 1.38 -0.50 -14.05
C PHE A 134 -0.11 -0.54 -13.67
N VAL A 135 -0.57 -1.64 -13.06
CA VAL A 135 -1.98 -1.79 -12.66
C VAL A 135 -2.39 -0.74 -11.63
N TYR A 136 -1.52 -0.45 -10.66
CA TYR A 136 -1.81 0.54 -9.63
C TYR A 136 -1.76 1.96 -10.16
N ASP A 137 -0.80 2.30 -11.03
CA ASP A 137 -0.78 3.60 -11.71
C ASP A 137 -2.08 3.84 -12.50
N LEU A 138 -2.52 2.84 -13.27
CA LEU A 138 -3.78 2.89 -14.00
C LEU A 138 -4.98 3.07 -13.08
N ARG A 139 -5.06 2.27 -12.00
CA ARG A 139 -6.14 2.38 -11.01
C ARG A 139 -6.16 3.77 -10.37
N ASN A 140 -5.00 4.29 -9.96
CA ASN A 140 -4.91 5.57 -9.28
C ASN A 140 -5.34 6.73 -10.20
N LYS A 141 -4.95 6.69 -11.50
CA LYS A 141 -5.41 7.65 -12.51
C LYS A 141 -6.91 7.54 -12.78
N PHE A 142 -7.46 6.33 -12.76
CA PHE A 142 -8.90 6.11 -12.89
C PHE A 142 -9.66 6.68 -11.68
N GLU A 143 -9.23 6.36 -10.45
CA GLU A 143 -9.83 6.85 -9.21
C GLU A 143 -9.70 8.38 -9.07
N SER A 144 -8.66 9.00 -9.64
CA SER A 144 -8.51 10.45 -9.67
C SER A 144 -9.30 11.13 -10.80
N GLY A 145 -10.02 10.38 -11.63
CA GLY A 145 -10.79 10.91 -12.77
C GLY A 145 -9.96 11.32 -13.98
N LEU A 146 -8.64 11.03 -14.00
CA LEU A 146 -7.78 11.30 -15.16
C LEU A 146 -8.04 10.34 -16.32
N ILE A 147 -8.55 9.15 -16.03
CA ILE A 147 -8.93 8.16 -17.04
C ILE A 147 -10.46 8.05 -17.06
N PRO A 148 -11.11 8.32 -18.20
CA PRO A 148 -12.57 8.22 -18.28
C PRO A 148 -13.02 6.76 -18.16
N PHE A 149 -14.13 6.55 -17.46
CA PHE A 149 -14.80 5.25 -17.48
C PHE A 149 -15.28 4.94 -18.90
N ARG A 150 -14.69 3.91 -19.51
CA ARG A 150 -15.20 3.34 -20.75
C ARG A 150 -16.26 2.31 -20.38
N LYS A 151 -17.52 2.60 -20.71
CA LYS A 151 -18.59 1.60 -20.61
C LYS A 151 -18.13 0.35 -21.36
N PRO A 152 -18.07 -0.83 -20.70
CA PRO A 152 -17.78 -2.07 -21.41
C PRO A 152 -18.73 -2.17 -22.59
N ARG A 153 -18.23 -2.63 -23.75
CA ARG A 153 -19.15 -3.02 -24.82
C ARG A 153 -20.12 -4.02 -24.21
N SER A 154 -21.41 -3.87 -24.49
CA SER A 154 -22.33 -4.97 -24.25
C SER A 154 -21.70 -6.23 -24.83
N MET A 155 -21.72 -7.33 -24.08
CA MET A 155 -21.58 -8.62 -24.73
C MET A 155 -22.71 -8.68 -25.75
N GLU A 156 -22.39 -8.44 -27.02
CA GLU A 156 -23.25 -8.98 -28.05
C GLU A 156 -23.25 -10.49 -27.82
N PRO A 157 -24.40 -11.18 -27.95
CA PRO A 157 -24.37 -12.63 -28.01
C PRO A 157 -23.27 -13.02 -29.00
N GLU A 158 -22.50 -14.06 -28.71
CA GLU A 158 -21.52 -14.60 -29.65
C GLU A 158 -22.27 -14.90 -30.96
N GLY A 159 -22.33 -13.91 -31.86
CA GLY A 159 -22.57 -14.15 -33.26
C GLY A 159 -21.48 -15.11 -33.68
N GLU A 160 -21.76 -15.94 -34.69
CA GLU A 160 -20.97 -17.09 -35.17
C GLU A 160 -19.49 -16.80 -35.53
N GLY A 161 -18.95 -15.64 -35.16
CA GLY A 161 -17.57 -15.24 -35.29
C GLY A 161 -17.22 -15.09 -36.76
N LEU A 162 -15.93 -15.24 -37.04
CA LEU A 162 -15.46 -15.35 -38.41
C LEU A 162 -16.15 -16.52 -39.14
N ALA A 163 -16.53 -17.60 -38.44
CA ALA A 163 -17.16 -18.76 -39.06
C ALA A 163 -18.53 -18.44 -39.68
N GLY A 164 -19.37 -17.63 -39.02
CA GLY A 164 -20.64 -17.18 -39.61
C GLY A 164 -20.48 -16.19 -40.75
N LEU A 165 -19.45 -15.34 -40.67
CA LEU A 165 -19.10 -14.44 -41.76
C LEU A 165 -18.61 -15.23 -43.00
N TRP A 166 -17.83 -16.30 -42.78
CA TRP A 166 -17.42 -17.20 -43.85
C TRP A 166 -18.62 -17.94 -44.46
N LYS A 167 -19.51 -18.53 -43.64
CA LYS A 167 -20.71 -19.21 -44.14
C LYS A 167 -21.64 -18.31 -44.96
N SER A 168 -21.81 -17.04 -44.58
CA SER A 168 -22.65 -16.10 -45.34
C SER A 168 -22.02 -15.69 -46.69
N ILE A 169 -20.69 -15.70 -46.79
CA ILE A 169 -19.95 -15.38 -48.01
C ILE A 169 -19.83 -16.61 -48.92
N THR A 170 -19.67 -17.81 -48.37
CA THR A 170 -19.42 -19.03 -49.14
C THR A 170 -20.68 -19.84 -49.42
N GLY A 171 -21.82 -19.53 -48.79
CA GLY A 171 -23.09 -20.24 -49.00
C GLY A 171 -23.04 -21.72 -48.60
N SER A 172 -22.08 -22.10 -47.76
CA SER A 172 -21.92 -23.48 -47.29
C SER A 172 -22.78 -23.70 -46.06
N GLU A 173 -23.87 -24.46 -46.21
CA GLU A 173 -24.65 -25.02 -45.09
C GLU A 173 -23.78 -25.93 -44.20
#